data_AF-A0A9D4U2R0-F1
#
_entry.id   AF-A0A9D4U2R0-F1
#
_cell.length_a   1.000
_cell.length_b   1.000
_cell.length_c   1.000
_cell.angle_alpha   90.00
_cell.angle_beta   90.00
_cell.angle_gamma   90.00
#
_symmetry.space_group_name_H-M   'P 1'
#
loop_
_entity.id
_entity.type
_entity.pdbx_description
1 polymer ?
#
loop_
_entity_poly.entity_id
_entity_poly.type
_entity_poly.pdbx_seq_one_letter_code
_entity_poly.pdbx_strand_id
1 'polypeptide(L)'
;WGTILVSAIILRALMLPLKVIQDRKVAEIKSLGSKLQLERLARGLSQGNFLEECRQLRKRKQGLSSPSLLWILGPGICLQVPLVLTIAYSLRRMSLEQHLGFDMGGILWFKDLTAPGQGLVGAVLPLLVAAVYFGNVHVLFQGHPIRKGLWGDFEKALKTVLKCSTLFIFWFTCSAPQALQVFLVPHSVMTFSQTVLFQNEKFLTQVVGPRKNAAVKAPVASSGHHTTTLSSYEKLLKDAGPRFNSGKISQAIELLKDAIKEEPEKGEAYALLGLVYKTQEDWENSAFYYKQAISKGKTDDFKIAAYAGCGLALLKEGMVMECIETLRPIRSFQAPEHPDSRHCYYASLVILGRALLEAGLKEESQEVVRLYKDLDMEKSKS
;
A
#
# COMPACT_ATOMS: atom_id res chain seq x y z
N TRP A 1 -28.07 33.39 8.59
CA TRP A 1 -27.02 32.44 9.02
C TRP A 1 -27.54 31.02 9.28
N GLY A 2 -28.68 30.83 9.95
CA GLY A 2 -29.19 29.48 10.29
C GLY A 2 -29.42 28.59 9.06
N THR A 3 -29.95 29.15 7.97
CA THR A 3 -30.09 28.48 6.67
C THR A 3 -28.76 28.00 6.09
N ILE A 4 -27.70 28.82 6.20
CA ILE A 4 -26.32 28.50 5.76
C ILE A 4 -25.75 27.34 6.60
N LEU A 5 -26.01 27.36 7.90
CA LEU A 5 -25.55 26.30 8.80
C LEU A 5 -26.27 24.97 8.51
N VAL A 6 -27.60 25.00 8.38
CA VAL A 6 -28.40 23.81 8.08
C VAL A 6 -28.03 23.24 6.71
N SER A 7 -27.85 24.07 5.69
CA SER A 7 -27.45 23.60 4.35
C SER A 7 -26.06 22.94 4.37
N ALA A 8 -25.11 23.47 5.14
CA ALA A 8 -23.79 22.86 5.32
C ALA A 8 -23.91 21.46 5.96
N ILE A 9 -24.75 21.31 6.99
CA ILE A 9 -25.00 20.03 7.68
C ILE A 9 -25.65 19.02 6.74
N ILE A 10 -26.71 19.41 6.02
CA ILE A 10 -27.42 18.53 5.08
C ILE A 10 -26.47 18.03 3.99
N LEU A 11 -25.69 18.94 3.38
CA LEU A 11 -24.72 18.57 2.35
C LEU A 11 -23.74 17.50 2.85
N ARG A 12 -23.25 17.65 4.07
CA ARG A 12 -22.31 16.71 4.68
C ARG A 12 -22.97 15.38 5.04
N ALA A 13 -24.22 15.39 5.49
CA ALA A 13 -24.98 14.18 5.73
C ALA A 13 -25.20 13.38 4.44
N LEU A 14 -25.54 14.06 3.34
CA LEU A 14 -25.74 13.44 2.02
C LEU A 14 -24.44 12.84 1.44
N MET A 15 -23.29 13.43 1.75
CA MET A 15 -21.98 12.95 1.27
C MET A 15 -21.38 11.82 2.13
N LEU A 16 -21.93 11.57 3.32
CA LEU A 16 -21.43 10.55 4.25
C LEU A 16 -21.41 9.13 3.66
N PRO A 17 -22.46 8.64 2.98
CA PRO A 17 -22.46 7.29 2.41
C PRO A 17 -21.37 7.11 1.34
N LEU A 18 -21.15 8.13 0.50
CA LEU A 18 -20.11 8.10 -0.51
C LEU A 18 -18.71 8.03 0.13
N LYS A 19 -18.51 8.76 1.22
CA LYS A 19 -17.26 8.72 1.99
C LYS A 19 -17.01 7.34 2.60
N VAL A 20 -18.05 6.72 3.16
CA VAL A 20 -17.98 5.34 3.68
C VAL A 20 -17.60 4.34 2.58
N ILE A 21 -18.20 4.45 1.39
CA ILE A 21 -17.86 3.61 0.24
C ILE A 21 -16.40 3.86 -0.20
N GLN A 22 -15.97 5.11 -0.24
CA GLN A 22 -14.60 5.47 -0.58
C GLN A 22 -13.62 4.82 0.40
N ASP A 23 -13.84 4.95 1.70
CA ASP A 23 -12.94 4.40 2.72
C ASP A 23 -12.93 2.86 2.71
N ARG A 24 -14.08 2.22 2.38
CA ARG A 24 -14.16 0.78 2.09
C ARG A 24 -13.25 0.38 0.94
N LYS A 25 -13.37 1.07 -0.21
CA LYS A 25 -12.57 0.77 -1.40
C LYS A 25 -11.08 1.04 -1.18
N VAL A 26 -10.73 2.09 -0.44
CA VAL A 26 -9.33 2.39 -0.08
C VAL A 26 -8.76 1.32 0.87
N ALA A 27 -9.53 0.85 1.84
CA ALA A 27 -9.11 -0.24 2.72
C ALA A 27 -8.91 -1.56 1.95
N GLU A 28 -9.81 -1.87 1.02
CA GLU A 28 -9.70 -3.01 0.11
C GLU A 28 -8.40 -2.93 -0.72
N ILE A 29 -8.11 -1.76 -1.32
CA ILE A 29 -6.86 -1.50 -2.05
C ILE A 29 -5.63 -1.71 -1.16
N LYS A 30 -5.63 -1.18 0.07
CA LYS A 30 -4.52 -1.37 1.03
C LYS A 30 -4.30 -2.84 1.39
N SER A 31 -5.37 -3.63 1.48
CA SER A 31 -5.31 -5.05 1.84
C SER A 31 -4.73 -5.95 0.73
N LEU A 32 -4.96 -5.58 -0.54
CA LEU A 32 -4.54 -6.33 -1.73
C LEU A 32 -3.05 -6.13 -2.11
N GLY A 33 -2.22 -5.62 -1.21
CA GLY A 33 -0.77 -5.49 -1.45
C GLY A 33 -0.34 -4.18 -2.14
N SER A 34 -1.17 -3.13 -2.08
CA SER A 34 -0.85 -1.85 -2.73
C SER A 34 0.33 -1.08 -2.13
N LYS A 35 0.88 -1.48 -0.96
CA LYS A 35 2.04 -0.81 -0.36
C LYS A 35 3.29 -0.89 -1.25
N LEU A 36 3.45 -2.00 -1.98
CA LEU A 36 4.54 -2.23 -2.91
C LEU A 36 4.23 -1.62 -4.30
N GLN A 37 2.95 -1.67 -4.72
CA GLN A 37 2.48 -1.07 -5.97
C GLN A 37 2.54 0.48 -5.96
N LEU A 38 2.27 1.14 -4.82
CA LEU A 38 2.39 2.60 -4.68
C LEU A 38 3.86 3.05 -4.71
N GLU A 39 4.76 2.24 -4.16
CA GLU A 39 6.21 2.50 -4.21
C GLU A 39 6.78 2.30 -5.61
N ARG A 40 6.25 1.36 -6.40
CA ARG A 40 6.54 1.23 -7.84
C ARG A 40 6.08 2.45 -8.61
N LEU A 41 4.80 2.84 -8.48
CA LEU A 41 4.25 4.04 -9.12
C LEU A 41 5.06 5.32 -8.83
N ALA A 42 5.59 5.44 -7.61
CA ALA A 42 6.46 6.56 -7.25
C ALA A 42 7.84 6.49 -7.93
N ARG A 43 8.41 5.28 -8.10
CA ARG A 43 9.63 5.07 -8.88
C ARG A 43 9.41 5.34 -10.35
N GLY A 44 8.29 4.90 -10.94
CA GLY A 44 7.90 5.25 -12.31
C GLY A 44 7.70 6.75 -12.52
N LEU A 45 7.20 7.47 -11.51
CA LEU A 45 7.14 8.94 -11.50
C LEU A 45 8.53 9.58 -11.52
N SER A 46 9.48 9.05 -10.73
CA SER A 46 10.87 9.55 -10.73
C SER A 46 11.65 9.22 -12.01
N GLN A 47 11.29 8.13 -12.69
CA GLN A 47 11.97 7.65 -13.89
C GLN A 47 11.28 8.06 -15.20
N GLY A 48 10.17 8.82 -15.13
CA GLY A 48 9.41 9.26 -16.32
C GLY A 48 8.51 8.20 -16.97
N ASN A 49 8.47 6.97 -16.45
CA ASN A 49 7.73 5.83 -17.02
C ASN A 49 6.37 5.55 -16.36
N PHE A 50 5.81 6.53 -15.63
CA PHE A 50 4.58 6.40 -14.84
C PHE A 50 3.37 5.85 -15.61
N LEU A 51 3.19 6.29 -16.85
CA LEU A 51 2.06 5.86 -17.70
C LEU A 51 2.11 4.36 -18.02
N GLU A 52 3.30 3.83 -18.25
CA GLU A 52 3.50 2.43 -18.61
C GLU A 52 3.32 1.53 -17.39
N GLU A 53 3.83 1.93 -16.22
CA GLU A 53 3.55 1.24 -14.96
C GLU A 53 2.05 1.26 -14.60
N CYS A 54 1.34 2.37 -14.83
CA CYS A 54 -0.10 2.45 -14.65
C CYS A 54 -0.86 1.49 -15.59
N ARG A 55 -0.41 1.34 -16.85
CA ARG A 55 -0.98 0.36 -17.78
C ARG A 55 -0.75 -1.07 -17.33
N GLN A 56 0.46 -1.40 -16.88
CA GLN A 56 0.80 -2.73 -16.38
C GLN A 56 -0.02 -3.10 -15.15
N LEU A 57 -0.18 -2.17 -14.19
CA LEU A 57 -1.03 -2.37 -13.02
C LEU A 57 -2.50 -2.56 -13.40
N ARG A 58 -2.99 -1.85 -14.43
CA ARG A 58 -4.36 -2.01 -14.94
C ARG A 58 -4.57 -3.39 -15.57
N LYS A 59 -3.60 -3.89 -16.34
CA LYS A 59 -3.62 -5.25 -16.93
C LYS A 59 -3.60 -6.34 -15.85
N ARG A 60 -2.71 -6.23 -14.86
CA ARG A 60 -2.64 -7.18 -13.71
C ARG A 60 -3.95 -7.20 -12.90
N LYS A 61 -4.67 -6.07 -12.83
CA LYS A 61 -5.97 -5.98 -12.16
C LYS A 61 -7.14 -6.56 -12.94
N GLN A 62 -7.04 -6.84 -14.24
CA GLN A 62 -8.16 -7.40 -15.01
C GLN A 62 -8.53 -8.85 -14.62
N GLY A 63 -7.64 -9.56 -13.90
CA GLY A 63 -7.91 -10.91 -13.38
C GLY A 63 -8.50 -10.96 -11.96
N LEU A 64 -8.49 -9.85 -11.20
CA LEU A 64 -9.06 -9.77 -9.84
C LEU A 64 -10.18 -8.74 -9.82
N SER A 65 -11.28 -9.01 -9.12
CA SER A 65 -12.41 -8.08 -8.92
C SER A 65 -12.05 -6.91 -7.97
N SER A 66 -10.96 -6.19 -8.27
CA SER A 66 -10.38 -5.15 -7.41
C SER A 66 -10.83 -3.75 -7.84
N PRO A 67 -11.16 -2.85 -6.90
CA PRO A 67 -11.51 -1.46 -7.20
C PRO A 67 -10.35 -0.68 -7.83
N SER A 68 -10.71 0.32 -8.64
CA SER A 68 -9.76 1.21 -9.32
C SER A 68 -8.98 2.07 -8.32
N LEU A 69 -7.72 2.39 -8.65
CA LEU A 69 -6.89 3.29 -7.82
C LEU A 69 -7.47 4.71 -7.74
N LEU A 70 -8.32 5.08 -8.70
CA LEU A 70 -9.04 6.35 -8.73
C LEU A 70 -9.92 6.56 -7.50
N TRP A 71 -10.34 5.49 -6.80
CA TRP A 71 -11.08 5.61 -5.54
C TRP A 71 -10.28 6.26 -4.41
N ILE A 72 -8.94 6.30 -4.48
CA ILE A 72 -8.11 6.97 -3.47
C ILE A 72 -8.32 8.50 -3.51
N LEU A 73 -8.43 9.08 -4.69
CA LEU A 73 -8.49 10.55 -4.88
C LEU A 73 -9.85 11.03 -5.41
N GLY A 74 -10.60 10.19 -6.11
CA GLY A 74 -11.74 10.56 -6.95
C GLY A 74 -12.90 11.20 -6.19
N PRO A 75 -13.60 10.47 -5.30
CA PRO A 75 -14.79 11.02 -4.65
C PRO A 75 -14.49 12.22 -3.73
N GLY A 76 -13.33 12.22 -3.07
CA GLY A 76 -12.93 13.29 -2.16
C GLY A 76 -12.53 14.57 -2.89
N ILE A 77 -11.64 14.50 -3.87
CA ILE A 77 -11.12 15.72 -4.54
C ILE A 77 -12.06 16.17 -5.66
N CYS A 78 -12.51 15.25 -6.52
CA CYS A 78 -13.24 15.62 -7.73
C CYS A 78 -14.69 16.02 -7.46
N LEU A 79 -15.31 15.53 -6.38
CA LEU A 79 -16.71 15.87 -6.06
C LEU A 79 -16.81 16.90 -4.94
N GLN A 80 -16.02 16.76 -3.87
CA GLN A 80 -16.15 17.64 -2.70
C GLN A 80 -15.60 19.05 -2.95
N VAL A 81 -14.45 19.18 -3.62
CA VAL A 81 -13.81 20.50 -3.83
C VAL A 81 -14.66 21.41 -4.71
N PRO A 82 -15.15 20.98 -5.89
CA PRO A 82 -16.01 21.83 -6.71
C PRO A 82 -17.30 22.25 -5.98
N LEU A 83 -17.93 21.31 -5.27
CA LEU A 83 -19.17 21.58 -4.54
C LEU A 83 -18.99 22.66 -3.45
N VAL A 84 -17.91 22.58 -2.69
CA VAL A 84 -17.56 23.58 -1.66
C VAL A 84 -17.23 24.92 -2.30
N LEU A 85 -16.47 24.92 -3.41
CA LEU A 85 -16.13 26.14 -4.14
C LEU A 85 -17.36 26.81 -4.74
N THR A 86 -18.32 26.05 -5.29
CA THR A 86 -19.57 26.60 -5.82
C THR A 86 -20.37 27.27 -4.71
N ILE A 87 -20.52 26.64 -3.54
CA ILE A 87 -21.25 27.24 -2.41
C ILE A 87 -20.52 28.47 -1.89
N ALA A 88 -19.19 28.40 -1.75
CA ALA A 88 -18.38 29.54 -1.31
C ALA A 88 -18.50 30.73 -2.30
N TYR A 89 -18.48 30.45 -3.60
CA TYR A 89 -18.67 31.43 -4.65
C TYR A 89 -20.08 32.05 -4.59
N SER A 90 -21.13 31.23 -4.43
CA SER A 90 -22.51 31.70 -4.28
C SER A 90 -22.68 32.58 -3.05
N LEU A 91 -22.14 32.19 -1.89
CA LEU A 91 -22.21 32.98 -0.66
C LEU A 91 -21.46 34.30 -0.77
N ARG A 92 -20.30 34.29 -1.42
CA ARG A 92 -19.54 35.52 -1.71
C ARG A 92 -20.33 36.45 -2.63
N ARG A 93 -20.95 35.90 -3.68
CA ARG A 93 -21.77 36.68 -4.62
C ARG A 93 -22.99 37.29 -3.94
N MET A 94 -23.74 36.49 -3.17
CA MET A 94 -24.89 36.96 -2.38
C MET A 94 -24.51 38.04 -1.35
N SER A 95 -23.32 37.93 -0.77
CA SER A 95 -22.76 38.93 0.13
C SER A 95 -22.40 40.23 -0.57
N LEU A 96 -21.86 40.17 -1.80
CA LEU A 96 -21.50 41.37 -2.57
C LEU A 96 -22.75 42.07 -3.15
N GLU A 97 -23.77 41.30 -3.52
CA GLU A 97 -25.03 41.80 -4.06
C GLU A 97 -26.02 42.25 -2.95
N GLN A 98 -25.63 42.22 -1.67
CA GLN A 98 -26.44 42.60 -0.51
C GLN A 98 -27.83 41.96 -0.51
N HIS A 99 -27.85 40.63 -0.67
CA HIS A 99 -29.10 39.90 -0.76
C HIS A 99 -29.94 40.04 0.53
N LEU A 100 -31.26 40.22 0.36
CA LEU A 100 -32.21 40.37 1.47
C LEU A 100 -31.99 39.30 2.56
N GLY A 101 -31.77 39.74 3.79
CA GLY A 101 -31.53 38.88 4.96
C GLY A 101 -30.06 38.64 5.34
N PHE A 102 -29.09 39.12 4.54
CA PHE A 102 -27.68 39.09 4.92
C PHE A 102 -27.29 40.24 5.84
N ASP A 103 -27.91 41.41 5.67
CA ASP A 103 -27.51 42.64 6.36
C ASP A 103 -28.05 42.72 7.80
N MET A 104 -29.19 42.09 8.08
CA MET A 104 -29.94 42.21 9.36
C MET A 104 -30.33 40.86 9.97
N GLY A 105 -29.50 39.84 9.79
CA GLY A 105 -29.90 38.45 10.04
C GLY A 105 -29.04 37.67 11.01
N GLY A 106 -27.97 38.25 11.53
CA GLY A 106 -26.93 37.62 12.34
C GLY A 106 -27.27 37.19 13.77
N ILE A 107 -26.32 36.57 14.48
CA ILE A 107 -26.44 36.24 15.90
C ILE A 107 -25.21 36.69 16.68
N LEU A 108 -25.41 37.17 17.91
CA LEU A 108 -24.37 37.68 18.81
C LEU A 108 -23.59 38.87 18.21
N TRP A 109 -22.35 38.65 17.73
CA TRP A 109 -21.41 39.69 17.31
C TRP A 109 -21.30 39.87 15.79
N PHE A 110 -21.88 38.98 14.99
CA PHE A 110 -21.89 39.06 13.53
C PHE A 110 -23.30 39.36 13.03
N LYS A 111 -23.74 40.63 13.13
CA LYS A 111 -25.10 41.04 12.72
C LYS A 111 -25.25 41.15 11.21
N ASP A 112 -24.18 41.62 10.56
CA ASP A 112 -24.07 41.79 9.11
C ASP A 112 -23.18 40.69 8.52
N LEU A 113 -23.77 39.85 7.67
CA LEU A 113 -23.10 38.73 7.03
C LEU A 113 -22.30 39.16 5.78
N THR A 114 -22.48 40.39 5.31
CA THR A 114 -21.84 40.90 4.09
C THR A 114 -20.45 41.47 4.33
N ALA A 115 -20.23 42.04 5.51
CA ALA A 115 -18.96 42.61 5.90
C ALA A 115 -17.97 41.53 6.39
N PRO A 116 -16.64 41.75 6.24
CA PRO A 116 -15.64 40.98 6.96
C PRO A 116 -15.76 41.22 8.47
N GLY A 117 -15.25 40.28 9.27
CA GLY A 117 -15.22 40.37 10.73
C GLY A 117 -14.43 41.60 11.19
N GLN A 118 -15.05 42.52 11.93
CA GLN A 118 -14.37 43.69 12.50
C GLN A 118 -13.95 43.44 13.96
N GLY A 119 -12.77 43.93 14.33
CA GLY A 119 -12.23 43.83 15.69
C GLY A 119 -11.83 42.41 16.13
N LEU A 120 -11.48 42.28 17.42
CA LEU A 120 -11.04 41.01 18.01
C LEU A 120 -12.12 39.92 17.97
N VAL A 121 -13.39 40.31 18.10
CA VAL A 121 -14.52 39.37 18.09
C VAL A 121 -14.79 38.83 16.68
N GLY A 122 -14.52 39.62 15.64
CA GLY A 122 -14.58 39.19 14.24
C GLY A 122 -13.57 38.09 13.88
N ALA A 123 -12.47 37.98 14.62
CA ALA A 123 -11.45 36.95 14.41
C ALA A 123 -11.83 35.57 15.00
N VAL A 124 -12.90 35.49 15.80
CA VAL A 124 -13.31 34.24 16.48
C VAL A 124 -13.65 33.13 15.48
N LEU A 125 -14.45 33.42 14.44
CA LEU A 125 -14.83 32.41 13.44
C LEU A 125 -13.65 31.97 12.57
N PRO A 126 -12.81 32.87 12.00
CA PRO A 126 -11.58 32.49 11.31
C PRO A 126 -10.62 31.66 12.17
N LEU A 127 -10.44 32.03 13.44
CA LEU A 127 -9.58 31.31 14.37
C LEU A 127 -10.11 29.89 14.62
N LEU A 128 -11.43 29.75 14.79
CA LEU A 128 -12.07 28.46 14.96
C LEU A 128 -11.88 27.56 13.72
N VAL A 129 -12.07 28.09 12.51
CA VAL A 129 -11.83 27.35 11.25
C VAL A 129 -10.38 26.87 11.18
N ALA A 130 -9.42 27.76 11.45
CA ALA A 130 -8.00 27.44 11.43
C ALA A 130 -7.63 26.39 12.50
N ALA A 131 -8.14 26.52 13.73
CA ALA A 131 -7.89 25.58 14.82
C ALA A 131 -8.44 24.18 14.51
N VAL A 132 -9.67 24.11 13.98
CA VAL A 132 -10.29 22.84 13.58
C VAL A 132 -9.55 22.19 12.40
N TYR A 133 -9.13 23.00 11.43
CA TYR A 133 -8.29 22.53 10.31
C TYR A 133 -6.96 21.96 10.80
N PHE A 134 -6.26 22.68 11.69
CA PHE A 134 -5.00 22.23 12.27
C PHE A 134 -5.17 20.92 13.06
N GLY A 135 -6.23 20.83 13.86
CA GLY A 135 -6.61 19.59 14.56
C GLY A 135 -6.85 18.43 13.58
N ASN A 136 -7.55 18.69 12.48
CA ASN A 136 -7.80 17.69 11.44
C ASN A 136 -6.51 17.21 10.77
N VAL A 137 -5.57 18.11 10.44
CA VAL A 137 -4.24 17.74 9.92
C VAL A 137 -3.46 16.94 10.96
N HIS A 138 -3.51 17.33 12.24
CA HIS A 138 -2.81 16.60 13.30
C HIS A 138 -3.32 15.16 13.40
N VAL A 139 -4.64 14.99 13.52
CA VAL A 139 -5.31 13.69 13.58
C VAL A 139 -4.99 12.87 12.31
N LEU A 140 -5.13 13.44 11.11
CA LEU A 140 -4.88 12.74 9.84
C LEU A 140 -3.49 12.05 9.76
N PHE A 141 -2.45 12.69 10.32
CA PHE A 141 -1.09 12.15 10.36
C PHE A 141 -0.71 11.46 11.69
N GLN A 142 -1.65 11.31 12.63
CA GLN A 142 -1.45 10.45 13.81
C GLN A 142 -1.67 8.98 13.43
N GLY A 143 -0.77 8.10 13.86
CA GLY A 143 -0.90 6.64 13.69
C GLY A 143 -0.14 6.01 12.51
N HIS A 144 0.61 6.77 11.72
CA HIS A 144 1.51 6.21 10.70
C HIS A 144 2.96 6.28 11.19
N PRO A 145 3.68 5.15 11.35
CA PRO A 145 5.11 5.20 11.62
C PRO A 145 5.78 5.86 10.41
N ILE A 146 6.60 6.89 10.66
CA ILE A 146 7.34 7.62 9.63
C ILE A 146 8.11 6.59 8.79
N ARG A 147 7.67 6.39 7.54
CA ARG A 147 8.34 5.48 6.60
C ARG A 147 9.75 6.00 6.34
N LYS A 148 10.76 5.12 6.28
CA LYS A 148 12.10 5.50 5.80
C LYS A 148 12.10 5.47 4.26
N GLY A 149 12.79 6.42 3.62
CA GLY A 149 12.87 6.56 2.16
C GLY A 149 12.06 7.73 1.58
N LEU A 150 12.04 7.87 0.25
CA LEU A 150 11.48 9.02 -0.50
C LEU A 150 10.04 9.39 -0.08
N TRP A 151 9.18 8.39 0.18
CA TRP A 151 7.81 8.61 0.63
C TRP A 151 7.71 9.18 2.05
N GLY A 152 8.65 8.84 2.92
CA GLY A 152 8.72 9.40 4.27
C GLY A 152 9.03 10.88 4.26
N ASP A 153 9.95 11.29 3.38
CA ASP A 153 10.31 12.69 3.23
C ASP A 153 9.21 13.49 2.53
N PHE A 154 8.53 12.90 1.53
CA PHE A 154 7.31 13.48 0.96
C PHE A 154 6.20 13.64 2.01
N GLU A 155 5.95 12.63 2.86
CA GLU A 155 4.92 12.70 3.91
C GLU A 155 5.24 13.80 4.94
N LYS A 156 6.51 13.93 5.35
CA LYS A 156 6.98 15.02 6.23
C LYS A 156 6.81 16.39 5.57
N ALA A 157 7.20 16.51 4.30
CA ALA A 157 7.06 17.75 3.54
C ALA A 157 5.58 18.13 3.41
N LEU A 158 4.72 17.20 3.02
CA LEU A 158 3.28 17.39 2.90
C LEU A 158 2.64 17.78 4.24
N LYS A 159 3.00 17.10 5.34
CA LYS A 159 2.54 17.44 6.70
C LYS A 159 2.96 18.85 7.09
N THR A 160 4.19 19.25 6.77
CA THR A 160 4.70 20.59 7.03
C THR A 160 3.95 21.63 6.22
N VAL A 161 3.78 21.42 4.91
CA VAL A 161 3.03 22.30 4.01
C VAL A 161 1.58 22.47 4.48
N LEU A 162 0.89 21.38 4.82
CA LEU A 162 -0.49 21.43 5.31
C LEU A 162 -0.59 22.20 6.64
N LYS A 163 0.35 22.00 7.59
CA LYS A 163 0.39 22.79 8.82
C LYS A 163 0.61 24.28 8.53
N CYS A 164 1.57 24.63 7.67
CA CYS A 164 1.83 26.03 7.28
C CYS A 164 0.62 26.66 6.59
N SER A 165 -0.14 25.89 5.80
CA SER A 165 -1.35 26.38 5.14
C SER A 165 -2.44 26.84 6.12
N THR A 166 -2.39 26.43 7.39
CA THR A 166 -3.29 26.93 8.45
C THR A 166 -3.22 28.45 8.60
N LEU A 167 -2.01 29.03 8.51
CA LEU A 167 -1.82 30.48 8.60
C LEU A 167 -2.44 31.19 7.40
N PHE A 168 -2.29 30.60 6.21
CA PHE A 168 -2.90 31.11 4.99
C PHE A 168 -4.44 31.02 5.04
N ILE A 169 -4.98 29.90 5.53
CA ILE A 169 -6.43 29.72 5.71
C ILE A 169 -6.97 30.75 6.71
N PHE A 170 -6.27 31.00 7.81
CA PHE A 170 -6.64 32.02 8.77
C PHE A 170 -6.70 33.42 8.13
N TRP A 171 -5.63 33.82 7.44
CA TRP A 171 -5.56 35.11 6.73
C TRP A 171 -6.67 35.26 5.66
N PHE A 172 -6.88 34.21 4.86
CA PHE A 172 -7.92 34.18 3.84
C PHE A 172 -9.32 34.30 4.45
N THR A 173 -9.56 33.59 5.56
CA THR A 173 -10.87 33.58 6.23
C THR A 173 -11.17 34.90 6.94
N CYS A 174 -10.15 35.57 7.50
CA CYS A 174 -10.28 36.92 8.06
C CYS A 174 -10.68 37.95 6.99
N SER A 175 -10.17 37.78 5.77
CA SER A 175 -10.46 38.67 4.63
C SER A 175 -11.81 38.38 3.97
N ALA A 176 -12.45 37.27 4.33
CA ALA A 176 -13.69 36.83 3.73
C ALA A 176 -14.94 37.40 4.44
N PRO A 177 -16.07 37.53 3.72
CA PRO A 177 -17.35 37.89 4.34
C PRO A 177 -17.76 36.91 5.43
N GLN A 178 -18.44 37.42 6.47
CA GLN A 178 -18.92 36.61 7.60
C GLN A 178 -19.87 35.49 7.17
N ALA A 179 -20.63 35.67 6.09
CA ALA A 179 -21.45 34.60 5.48
C ALA A 179 -20.62 33.35 5.13
N LEU A 180 -19.42 33.54 4.57
CA LEU A 180 -18.54 32.43 4.20
C LEU A 180 -17.96 31.75 5.44
N GLN A 181 -17.62 32.54 6.48
CA GLN A 181 -17.12 32.01 7.75
C GLN A 181 -18.16 31.11 8.43
N VAL A 182 -19.42 31.55 8.47
CA VAL A 182 -20.55 30.80 9.02
C VAL A 182 -20.78 29.47 8.29
N PHE A 183 -20.48 29.39 7.00
CA PHE A 183 -20.50 28.13 6.25
C PHE A 183 -19.31 27.22 6.56
N LEU A 184 -18.10 27.80 6.62
CA LEU A 184 -16.85 27.05 6.77
C LEU A 184 -16.69 26.43 8.16
N VAL A 185 -17.24 27.03 9.22
CA VAL A 185 -17.18 26.50 10.59
C VAL A 185 -17.84 25.12 10.71
N PRO A 186 -19.16 24.95 10.49
CA PRO A 186 -19.82 23.64 10.61
C PRO A 186 -19.24 22.62 9.62
N HIS A 187 -18.86 23.07 8.42
CA HIS A 187 -18.17 22.23 7.44
C HIS A 187 -16.85 21.65 7.98
N SER A 188 -16.03 22.49 8.61
CA SER A 188 -14.73 22.09 9.17
C SER A 188 -14.91 21.18 10.38
N VAL A 189 -15.83 21.53 11.28
CA VAL A 189 -16.14 20.74 12.48
C VAL A 189 -16.61 19.34 12.10
N MET A 190 -17.55 19.22 11.16
CA MET A 190 -18.00 17.91 10.69
C MET A 190 -16.88 17.11 10.03
N THR A 191 -15.98 17.76 9.27
CA THR A 191 -14.82 17.06 8.70
C THR A 191 -13.94 16.48 9.79
N PHE A 192 -13.62 17.29 10.79
CA PHE A 192 -12.80 16.88 11.91
C PHE A 192 -13.45 15.74 12.69
N SER A 193 -14.74 15.87 13.04
CA SER A 193 -15.51 14.82 13.70
C SER A 193 -15.52 13.53 12.88
N GLN A 194 -15.71 13.61 11.56
CA GLN A 194 -15.65 12.46 10.67
C GLN A 194 -14.26 11.81 10.69
N THR A 195 -13.18 12.58 10.56
CA THR A 195 -11.81 12.05 10.59
C THR A 195 -11.53 11.33 11.92
N VAL A 196 -11.94 11.90 13.05
CA VAL A 196 -11.77 11.28 14.38
C VAL A 196 -12.59 9.98 14.48
N LEU A 197 -13.86 10.00 14.05
CA LEU A 197 -14.72 8.81 14.04
C LEU A 197 -14.16 7.70 13.17
N PHE A 198 -13.64 8.03 11.99
CA PHE A 198 -13.03 7.07 11.06
C PHE A 198 -11.62 6.63 11.45
N GLN A 199 -10.97 7.28 12.41
CA GLN A 199 -9.74 6.73 13.02
C GLN A 199 -10.03 5.73 14.14
N ASN A 200 -11.23 5.80 14.74
CA ASN A 200 -11.63 4.84 15.74
C ASN A 200 -11.96 3.48 15.08
N GLU A 201 -11.08 2.51 15.27
CA GLU A 201 -11.24 1.17 14.69
C GLU A 201 -12.55 0.48 15.12
N LYS A 202 -13.06 0.76 16.32
CA LYS A 202 -14.33 0.20 16.80
C LYS A 202 -15.54 0.72 16.01
N PHE A 203 -15.55 2.01 15.71
CA PHE A 203 -16.61 2.63 14.92
C PHE A 203 -16.53 2.19 13.45
N LEU A 204 -15.31 2.16 12.90
CA LEU A 204 -15.06 1.63 11.57
C LEU A 204 -15.57 0.19 11.44
N THR A 205 -15.22 -0.72 12.35
CA THR A 205 -15.63 -2.12 12.26
C THR A 205 -17.14 -2.32 12.35
N GLN A 206 -17.86 -1.47 13.09
CA GLN A 206 -19.32 -1.49 13.18
C GLN A 206 -20.02 -0.94 11.92
N VAL A 207 -19.54 0.17 11.35
CA VAL A 207 -20.20 0.84 10.21
C VAL A 207 -19.73 0.28 8.86
N VAL A 208 -18.44 -0.03 8.75
CA VAL A 208 -17.81 -0.53 7.52
C VAL A 208 -17.91 -2.06 7.42
N GLY A 209 -18.15 -2.75 8.55
CA GLY A 209 -18.00 -4.20 8.66
C GLY A 209 -16.56 -4.57 9.06
N PRO A 210 -16.32 -5.80 9.54
CA PRO A 210 -14.98 -6.22 9.91
C PRO A 210 -14.06 -6.10 8.70
N ARG A 211 -12.97 -5.32 8.84
CA ARG A 211 -11.87 -5.40 7.87
C ARG A 211 -11.47 -6.86 7.82
N LYS A 212 -11.63 -7.50 6.66
CA LYS A 212 -10.83 -8.69 6.33
C LYS A 212 -9.39 -8.20 6.25
N ASN A 213 -8.74 -8.05 7.40
CA ASN A 213 -7.38 -8.47 7.71
C ASN A 213 -6.91 -7.86 9.04
N ALA A 214 -6.28 -8.73 9.84
CA ALA A 214 -5.47 -8.47 11.04
C ALA A 214 -6.20 -8.16 12.36
N ALA A 215 -6.78 -9.20 12.96
CA ALA A 215 -6.60 -9.58 14.38
C ALA A 215 -7.63 -10.65 14.76
N VAL A 216 -7.45 -11.90 14.30
CA VAL A 216 -8.04 -13.03 15.03
C VAL A 216 -7.18 -13.20 16.26
N LYS A 217 -7.69 -12.74 17.41
CA LYS A 217 -7.08 -12.96 18.72
C LYS A 217 -6.81 -14.45 18.88
N ALA A 218 -5.55 -14.77 19.18
CA ALA A 218 -5.15 -16.09 19.62
C ALA A 218 -5.99 -16.50 20.85
N PRO A 219 -6.57 -17.72 20.88
CA PRO A 219 -6.84 -18.36 22.15
C PRO A 219 -5.49 -18.79 22.72
N VAL A 220 -5.10 -18.14 23.81
CA VAL A 220 -4.07 -18.66 24.72
C VAL A 220 -4.63 -19.96 25.30
N ALA A 221 -4.09 -21.10 24.86
CA ALA A 221 -4.29 -22.37 25.52
C ALA A 221 -2.91 -22.91 25.91
N SER A 222 -2.61 -22.76 27.19
CA SER A 222 -1.58 -23.49 27.90
C SER A 222 -1.92 -24.99 27.90
N SER A 223 -0.95 -25.83 27.57
CA SER A 223 -0.64 -27.03 28.37
C SER A 223 0.58 -27.72 27.76
N GLY A 224 1.58 -27.98 28.60
CA GLY A 224 2.70 -28.83 28.23
C GLY A 224 2.27 -30.29 28.14
N HIS A 225 3.04 -31.06 27.39
CA HIS A 225 3.58 -32.35 27.81
C HIS A 225 4.70 -32.74 26.84
N HIS A 226 5.88 -33.03 27.40
CA HIS A 226 7.01 -33.60 26.68
C HIS A 226 6.74 -35.08 26.38
N THR A 227 6.66 -35.44 25.09
CA THR A 227 6.89 -36.80 24.60
C THR A 227 7.27 -36.72 23.12
N THR A 228 8.55 -36.90 22.82
CA THR A 228 9.16 -37.38 21.56
C THR A 228 8.33 -37.15 20.27
N THR A 229 8.34 -35.92 19.74
CA THR A 229 7.50 -35.50 18.60
C THR A 229 8.31 -34.60 17.66
N LEU A 230 8.13 -34.75 16.34
CA LEU A 230 8.62 -33.84 15.28
C LEU A 230 8.70 -32.39 15.77
N SER A 231 9.78 -31.68 15.47
CA SER A 231 9.90 -30.26 15.85
C SER A 231 8.66 -29.50 15.36
N SER A 232 8.16 -28.53 16.14
CA SER A 232 6.95 -27.75 15.79
C SER A 232 7.05 -27.22 14.35
N TYR A 233 8.25 -26.77 13.97
CA TYR A 233 8.64 -26.38 12.62
C TYR A 233 8.44 -27.47 11.55
N GLU A 234 8.96 -28.68 11.78
CA GLU A 234 8.81 -29.81 10.84
C GLU A 234 7.34 -30.21 10.66
N LYS A 235 6.55 -30.14 11.73
CA LYS A 235 5.11 -30.37 11.65
C LYS A 235 4.42 -29.31 10.80
N LEU A 236 4.75 -28.03 10.99
CA LEU A 236 4.20 -26.93 10.20
C LEU A 236 4.54 -27.05 8.71
N LEU A 237 5.78 -27.44 8.38
CA LEU A 237 6.19 -27.71 7.00
C LEU A 237 5.43 -28.90 6.40
N LYS A 238 5.31 -30.00 7.14
CA LYS A 238 4.62 -31.21 6.68
C LYS A 238 3.14 -30.96 6.44
N ASP A 239 2.50 -30.14 7.26
CA ASP A 239 1.09 -29.77 7.12
C ASP A 239 0.84 -28.78 5.97
N ALA A 240 1.84 -27.98 5.59
CA ALA A 240 1.71 -27.01 4.51
C ALA A 240 1.57 -27.66 3.12
N GLY A 241 2.29 -28.76 2.86
CA GLY A 241 2.29 -29.47 1.57
C GLY A 241 0.90 -29.98 1.14
N PRO A 242 0.18 -30.76 1.97
CA PRO A 242 -1.18 -31.21 1.65
C PRO A 242 -2.16 -30.05 1.45
N ARG A 243 -2.05 -28.98 2.23
CA ARG A 243 -2.92 -27.80 2.09
C ARG A 243 -2.67 -27.09 0.77
N PHE A 244 -1.42 -26.96 0.37
CA PHE A 244 -1.03 -26.43 -0.93
C PHE A 244 -1.62 -27.26 -2.08
N ASN A 245 -1.44 -28.58 -2.04
CA ASN A 245 -1.97 -29.50 -3.07
C ASN A 245 -3.50 -29.51 -3.12
N SER A 246 -4.17 -29.29 -1.99
CA SER A 246 -5.64 -29.19 -1.92
C SER A 246 -6.22 -27.84 -2.40
N GLY A 247 -5.39 -26.94 -2.93
CA GLY A 247 -5.81 -25.61 -3.38
C GLY A 247 -6.12 -24.61 -2.26
N LYS A 248 -5.90 -24.98 -0.99
CA LYS A 248 -6.06 -24.10 0.18
C LYS A 248 -4.82 -23.23 0.38
N ILE A 249 -4.51 -22.43 -0.63
CA ILE A 249 -3.24 -21.72 -0.72
C ILE A 249 -3.05 -20.72 0.43
N SER A 250 -4.11 -20.04 0.87
CA SER A 250 -4.05 -19.11 2.01
C SER A 250 -3.60 -19.79 3.31
N GLN A 251 -4.12 -20.97 3.61
CA GLN A 251 -3.76 -21.73 4.80
C GLN A 251 -2.33 -22.26 4.73
N ALA A 252 -1.85 -22.64 3.54
CA ALA A 252 -0.46 -23.05 3.34
C ALA A 252 0.51 -21.89 3.58
N ILE A 253 0.17 -20.68 3.09
CA ILE A 253 0.97 -19.47 3.33
C ILE A 253 1.04 -19.14 4.83
N GLU A 254 -0.07 -19.27 5.56
CA GLU A 254 -0.10 -19.02 7.00
C GLU A 254 0.82 -19.98 7.76
N LEU A 255 0.69 -21.29 7.53
CA LEU A 255 1.55 -22.29 8.16
C LEU A 255 3.03 -22.05 7.89
N LEU A 256 3.38 -21.71 6.64
CA LEU A 256 4.78 -21.43 6.27
C LEU A 256 5.31 -20.12 6.90
N LYS A 257 4.44 -19.11 7.07
CA LYS A 257 4.81 -17.89 7.79
C LYS A 257 4.99 -18.14 9.28
N ASP A 258 4.22 -19.03 9.87
CA ASP A 258 4.39 -19.42 11.27
C ASP A 258 5.68 -20.26 11.44
N ALA A 259 6.00 -21.14 10.49
CA ALA A 259 7.28 -21.85 10.48
C ALA A 259 8.48 -20.90 10.43
N ILE A 260 8.40 -19.81 9.66
CA ILE A 260 9.44 -18.77 9.62
C ILE A 260 9.58 -18.03 10.96
N LYS A 261 8.49 -17.82 11.69
CA LYS A 261 8.55 -17.17 13.01
C LYS A 261 9.22 -18.07 14.05
N GLU A 262 8.95 -19.38 13.99
CA GLU A 262 9.56 -20.35 14.90
C GLU A 262 11.06 -20.49 14.61
N GLU A 263 11.43 -20.66 13.34
CA GLU A 263 12.84 -20.83 12.94
C GLU A 263 13.24 -19.89 11.79
N PRO A 264 13.59 -18.62 12.10
CA PRO A 264 13.94 -17.62 11.08
C PRO A 264 15.20 -17.91 10.28
N GLU A 265 16.06 -18.81 10.78
CA GLU A 265 17.36 -19.16 10.20
C GLU A 265 17.29 -20.37 9.25
N LYS A 266 16.14 -21.04 9.13
CA LYS A 266 15.96 -22.16 8.19
C LYS A 266 15.40 -21.66 6.86
N GLY A 267 16.13 -21.89 5.78
CA GLY A 267 15.75 -21.46 4.42
C GLY A 267 14.53 -22.18 3.82
N GLU A 268 14.19 -23.39 4.28
CA GLU A 268 13.20 -24.26 3.62
C GLU A 268 11.79 -23.66 3.59
N ALA A 269 11.34 -23.06 4.71
CA ALA A 269 10.05 -22.39 4.77
C ALA A 269 9.96 -21.21 3.79
N TYR A 270 11.05 -20.46 3.61
CA TYR A 270 11.15 -19.39 2.60
C TYR A 270 11.09 -19.94 1.17
N ALA A 271 11.78 -21.05 0.88
CA ALA A 271 11.75 -21.68 -0.44
C ALA A 271 10.35 -22.21 -0.80
N LEU A 272 9.65 -22.80 0.18
CA LEU A 272 8.26 -23.26 0.01
C LEU A 272 7.30 -22.10 -0.18
N LEU A 273 7.45 -20.98 0.54
CA LEU A 273 6.67 -19.77 0.25
C LEU A 273 6.95 -19.25 -1.17
N GLY A 274 8.22 -19.23 -1.58
CA GLY A 274 8.60 -18.88 -2.94
C GLY A 274 7.86 -19.74 -3.97
N LEU A 275 7.81 -21.05 -3.75
CA LEU A 275 7.10 -22.00 -4.61
C LEU A 275 5.59 -21.73 -4.64
N VAL A 276 4.98 -21.48 -3.48
CA VAL A 276 3.55 -21.18 -3.38
C VAL A 276 3.21 -19.91 -4.17
N TYR A 277 3.97 -18.82 -3.98
CA TYR A 277 3.76 -17.57 -4.71
C TYR A 277 4.03 -17.73 -6.22
N LYS A 278 5.02 -18.55 -6.60
CA LYS A 278 5.29 -18.90 -7.99
C LYS A 278 4.07 -19.54 -8.66
N THR A 279 3.37 -20.45 -7.97
CA THR A 279 2.15 -21.07 -8.51
C THR A 279 0.94 -20.16 -8.56
N GLN A 280 0.94 -19.08 -7.78
CA GLN A 280 -0.04 -18.00 -7.90
C GLN A 280 0.33 -16.99 -9.00
N GLU A 281 1.43 -17.22 -9.74
CA GLU A 281 2.02 -16.29 -10.70
C GLU A 281 2.42 -14.93 -10.07
N ASP A 282 2.58 -14.90 -8.75
CA ASP A 282 3.09 -13.75 -8.03
C ASP A 282 4.63 -13.81 -8.03
N TRP A 283 5.20 -13.50 -9.19
CA TRP A 283 6.64 -13.59 -9.47
C TRP A 283 7.48 -12.70 -8.54
N GLU A 284 6.92 -11.58 -8.07
CA GLU A 284 7.60 -10.65 -7.18
C GLU A 284 7.78 -11.23 -5.77
N ASN A 285 6.68 -11.67 -5.14
CA ASN A 285 6.77 -12.32 -3.83
C ASN A 285 7.56 -13.63 -3.92
N SER A 286 7.40 -14.37 -5.02
CA SER A 286 8.21 -15.56 -5.32
C SER A 286 9.70 -15.22 -5.29
N ALA A 287 10.15 -14.23 -6.07
CA ALA A 287 11.56 -13.83 -6.11
C ALA A 287 12.07 -13.32 -4.75
N PHE A 288 11.25 -12.56 -4.02
CA PHE A 288 11.60 -12.06 -2.69
C PHE A 288 11.86 -13.21 -1.69
N TYR A 289 10.93 -14.16 -1.59
CA TYR A 289 11.06 -15.28 -0.66
C TYR A 289 12.17 -16.25 -1.09
N TYR A 290 12.38 -16.46 -2.38
CA TYR A 290 13.54 -17.23 -2.86
C TYR A 290 14.88 -16.55 -2.56
N LYS A 291 14.99 -15.21 -2.64
CA LYS A 291 16.20 -14.49 -2.20
C LYS A 291 16.49 -14.69 -0.71
N GLN A 292 15.45 -14.69 0.13
CA GLN A 292 15.62 -15.02 1.54
C GLN A 292 16.00 -16.49 1.75
N ALA A 293 15.45 -17.41 0.97
CA ALA A 293 15.85 -18.80 1.00
C ALA A 293 17.34 -18.96 0.64
N ILE A 294 17.84 -18.26 -0.39
CA ILE A 294 19.25 -18.28 -0.79
C ILE A 294 20.15 -17.79 0.36
N SER A 295 19.78 -16.69 1.03
CA SER A 295 20.60 -16.12 2.12
C SER A 295 20.61 -16.98 3.38
N LYS A 296 19.52 -17.73 3.63
CA LYS A 296 19.36 -18.63 4.78
C LYS A 296 19.70 -20.10 4.48
N GLY A 297 20.07 -20.40 3.24
CA GLY A 297 20.43 -21.75 2.80
C GLY A 297 21.76 -22.20 3.38
N LYS A 298 21.79 -23.41 3.96
CA LYS A 298 23.01 -23.99 4.55
C LYS A 298 23.86 -24.78 3.56
N THR A 299 23.22 -25.48 2.63
CA THR A 299 23.89 -26.33 1.64
C THR A 299 23.82 -25.69 0.25
N ASP A 300 24.83 -25.94 -0.57
CA ASP A 300 24.85 -25.41 -1.93
C ASP A 300 23.75 -26.02 -2.80
N ASP A 301 23.43 -27.30 -2.62
CA ASP A 301 22.28 -27.96 -3.26
C ASP A 301 20.95 -27.24 -2.99
N PHE A 302 20.70 -26.88 -1.74
CA PHE A 302 19.50 -26.13 -1.37
C PHE A 302 19.50 -24.74 -2.02
N LYS A 303 20.65 -24.04 -2.00
CA LYS A 303 20.78 -22.73 -2.63
C LYS A 303 20.54 -22.81 -4.13
N ILE A 304 21.05 -23.84 -4.81
CA ILE A 304 20.85 -24.06 -6.26
C ILE A 304 19.36 -24.18 -6.59
N ALA A 305 18.60 -24.96 -5.81
CA ALA A 305 17.15 -25.06 -5.99
C ALA A 305 16.45 -23.70 -5.80
N ALA A 306 16.86 -22.94 -4.78
CA ALA A 306 16.32 -21.61 -4.53
C ALA A 306 16.71 -20.59 -5.62
N TYR A 307 17.93 -20.66 -6.15
CA TYR A 307 18.39 -19.87 -7.28
C TYR A 307 17.58 -20.16 -8.55
N ALA A 308 17.33 -21.43 -8.87
CA ALA A 308 16.51 -21.81 -10.03
C ALA A 308 15.11 -21.20 -9.94
N GLY A 309 14.48 -21.30 -8.75
CA GLY A 309 13.17 -20.69 -8.48
C GLY A 309 13.19 -19.16 -8.55
N CYS A 310 14.23 -18.53 -8.00
CA CYS A 310 14.42 -17.08 -8.04
C CYS A 310 14.62 -16.56 -9.46
N GLY A 311 15.53 -17.16 -10.21
CA GLY A 311 15.86 -16.77 -11.58
C GLY A 311 14.66 -16.88 -12.52
N LEU A 312 13.88 -17.96 -12.42
CA LEU A 312 12.65 -18.11 -13.19
C LEU A 312 11.64 -17.01 -12.85
N ALA A 313 11.47 -16.70 -11.57
CA ALA A 313 10.55 -15.65 -11.12
C ALA A 313 11.02 -14.26 -11.60
N LEU A 314 12.32 -13.96 -11.53
CA LEU A 314 12.89 -12.69 -12.00
C LEU A 314 12.75 -12.52 -13.53
N LEU A 315 13.00 -13.58 -14.30
CA LEU A 315 12.76 -13.56 -15.75
C LEU A 315 11.29 -13.33 -16.09
N LYS A 316 10.37 -14.00 -15.39
CA LYS A 316 8.93 -13.85 -15.63
C LYS A 316 8.40 -12.46 -15.24
N GLU A 317 9.00 -11.82 -14.24
CA GLU A 317 8.70 -10.43 -13.88
C GLU A 317 9.34 -9.42 -14.85
N GLY A 318 10.30 -9.84 -15.69
CA GLY A 318 11.01 -8.99 -16.65
C GLY A 318 12.24 -8.27 -16.07
N MET A 319 12.68 -8.64 -14.87
CA MET A 319 13.83 -8.03 -14.20
C MET A 319 15.13 -8.74 -14.63
N VAL A 320 15.48 -8.60 -15.92
CA VAL A 320 16.58 -9.34 -16.57
C VAL A 320 17.93 -9.07 -15.89
N MET A 321 18.26 -7.80 -15.62
CA MET A 321 19.54 -7.45 -14.98
C MET A 321 19.65 -8.02 -13.56
N GLU A 322 18.57 -7.96 -12.78
CA GLU A 322 18.57 -8.50 -11.41
C GLU A 322 18.64 -10.03 -11.41
N CYS A 323 18.06 -10.68 -12.42
CA CYS A 323 18.21 -12.11 -12.66
C CYS A 323 19.67 -12.49 -12.90
N ILE A 324 20.38 -11.75 -13.76
CA ILE A 324 21.80 -11.98 -14.04
C ILE A 324 22.62 -11.83 -12.77
N GLU A 325 22.46 -10.72 -12.03
CA GLU A 325 23.18 -10.49 -10.77
C GLU A 325 22.93 -11.59 -9.75
N THR A 326 21.68 -12.05 -9.62
CA THR A 326 21.31 -13.08 -8.66
C THR A 326 21.87 -14.45 -9.06
N LEU A 327 21.87 -14.81 -10.35
CA LEU A 327 22.31 -16.13 -10.82
C LEU A 327 23.81 -16.22 -11.13
N ARG A 328 24.54 -15.09 -11.24
CA ARG A 328 25.98 -15.08 -11.54
C ARG A 328 26.81 -15.99 -10.62
N PRO A 329 26.56 -16.04 -9.28
CA PRO A 329 27.31 -16.92 -8.38
C PRO A 329 27.19 -18.41 -8.70
N ILE A 330 26.17 -18.86 -9.44
CA ILE A 330 25.96 -20.28 -9.74
C ILE A 330 27.12 -20.85 -10.57
N ARG A 331 27.79 -20.03 -11.39
CA ARG A 331 28.94 -20.46 -12.19
C ARG A 331 30.11 -20.96 -11.33
N SER A 332 30.22 -20.53 -10.07
CA SER A 332 31.27 -20.97 -9.15
C SER A 332 30.88 -22.18 -8.30
N PHE A 333 29.65 -22.68 -8.43
CA PHE A 333 29.19 -23.83 -7.66
C PHE A 333 29.65 -25.11 -8.35
N GLN A 334 29.99 -26.13 -7.57
CA GLN A 334 30.28 -27.46 -8.12
C GLN A 334 28.98 -28.11 -8.62
N ALA A 335 29.07 -28.85 -9.72
CA ALA A 335 27.92 -29.56 -10.26
C ALA A 335 27.41 -30.58 -9.22
N PRO A 336 26.15 -30.50 -8.76
CA PRO A 336 25.64 -31.42 -7.75
C PRO A 336 25.62 -32.86 -8.25
N GLU A 337 25.95 -33.81 -7.36
CA GLU A 337 25.85 -35.24 -7.66
C GLU A 337 24.39 -35.71 -7.68
N HIS A 338 23.55 -35.15 -6.80
CA HIS A 338 22.14 -35.54 -6.71
C HIS A 338 21.38 -35.14 -7.98
N PRO A 339 20.63 -36.06 -8.63
CA PRO A 339 19.95 -35.80 -9.90
C PRO A 339 19.04 -34.57 -9.86
N ASP A 340 18.23 -34.41 -8.81
CA ASP A 340 17.31 -33.27 -8.69
C ASP A 340 18.04 -31.93 -8.56
N SER A 341 19.08 -31.86 -7.74
CA SER A 341 19.93 -30.67 -7.57
C SER A 341 20.65 -30.34 -8.88
N ARG A 342 21.10 -31.36 -9.61
CA ARG A 342 21.74 -31.21 -10.93
C ARG A 342 20.76 -30.68 -11.98
N HIS A 343 19.50 -31.12 -11.97
CA HIS A 343 18.44 -30.55 -12.81
C HIS A 343 18.20 -29.07 -12.50
N CYS A 344 18.13 -28.69 -11.22
CA CYS A 344 18.00 -27.29 -10.82
C CYS A 344 19.23 -26.44 -11.20
N TYR A 345 20.44 -27.02 -11.12
CA TYR A 345 21.68 -26.39 -11.53
C TYR A 345 21.66 -26.05 -13.03
N TYR A 346 21.34 -27.05 -13.86
CA TYR A 346 21.20 -26.88 -15.31
C TYR A 346 20.09 -25.90 -15.69
N ALA A 347 18.93 -26.00 -15.04
CA ALA A 347 17.84 -25.04 -15.25
C ALA A 347 18.31 -23.61 -14.94
N SER A 348 19.10 -23.42 -13.88
CA SER A 348 19.64 -22.11 -13.52
C SER A 348 20.64 -21.58 -14.56
N LEU A 349 21.52 -22.43 -15.11
CA LEU A 349 22.44 -22.04 -16.19
C LEU A 349 21.68 -21.64 -17.46
N VAL A 350 20.62 -22.38 -17.82
CA VAL A 350 19.77 -22.05 -18.98
C VAL A 350 19.04 -20.73 -18.78
N ILE A 351 18.48 -20.50 -17.58
CA ILE A 351 17.82 -19.25 -17.20
C ILE A 351 18.82 -18.08 -17.27
N LEU A 352 20.04 -18.27 -16.76
CA LEU A 352 21.10 -17.27 -16.83
C LEU A 352 21.51 -16.96 -18.29
N GLY A 353 21.73 -17.99 -19.11
CA GLY A 353 22.04 -17.83 -20.54
C GLY A 353 20.96 -17.06 -21.28
N ARG A 354 19.69 -17.40 -21.03
CA ARG A 354 18.55 -16.65 -21.58
C ARG A 354 18.53 -15.19 -21.12
N ALA A 355 18.74 -14.94 -19.84
CA ALA A 355 18.78 -13.58 -19.30
C ALA A 355 19.89 -12.75 -19.96
N LEU A 356 21.08 -13.32 -20.15
CA LEU A 356 22.22 -12.67 -20.81
C LEU A 356 21.93 -12.33 -22.27
N LEU A 357 21.25 -13.22 -23.00
CA LEU A 357 20.80 -12.94 -24.37
C LEU A 357 19.78 -11.80 -24.43
N GLU A 358 18.80 -11.80 -23.53
CA GLU A 358 17.80 -10.73 -23.44
C GLU A 358 18.45 -9.38 -23.07
N ALA A 359 19.54 -9.39 -22.31
CA ALA A 359 20.35 -8.21 -21.98
C ALA A 359 21.36 -7.79 -23.07
N GLY A 360 21.51 -8.57 -24.15
CA GLY A 360 22.46 -8.30 -25.23
C GLY A 360 23.92 -8.71 -24.94
N LEU A 361 24.19 -9.36 -23.81
CA LEU A 361 25.51 -9.85 -23.40
C LEU A 361 25.82 -11.21 -24.03
N LYS A 362 26.04 -11.21 -25.36
CA LYS A 362 26.19 -12.43 -26.15
C LYS A 362 27.42 -13.27 -25.79
N GLU A 363 28.55 -12.64 -25.48
CA GLU A 363 29.79 -13.35 -25.14
C GLU A 363 29.65 -14.15 -23.85
N GLU A 364 29.20 -13.51 -22.77
CA GLU A 364 28.91 -14.19 -21.50
C GLU A 364 27.86 -15.30 -21.65
N SER A 365 26.84 -15.09 -22.49
CA SER A 365 25.87 -16.15 -22.78
C SER A 365 26.53 -17.35 -23.45
N GLN A 366 27.49 -17.14 -24.36
CA GLN A 366 28.19 -18.24 -25.02
C GLN A 366 29.04 -19.04 -24.05
N GLU A 367 29.69 -18.38 -23.09
CA GLU A 367 30.45 -19.05 -22.02
C GLU A 367 29.55 -19.95 -21.17
N VAL A 368 28.38 -19.45 -20.75
CA VAL A 368 27.40 -20.26 -19.98
C VAL A 368 26.91 -21.46 -20.79
N VAL A 369 26.69 -21.30 -22.09
CA VAL A 369 26.28 -22.40 -22.98
C VAL A 369 27.39 -23.44 -23.17
N ARG A 370 28.66 -23.01 -23.26
CA ARG A 370 29.81 -23.93 -23.32
C ARG A 370 29.91 -24.73 -22.02
N LEU A 371 29.86 -24.05 -20.87
CA LEU A 371 29.86 -24.68 -19.55
C LEU A 371 28.74 -25.72 -19.42
N TYR A 372 27.52 -25.37 -19.83
CA TYR A 372 26.39 -26.30 -19.83
C TYR A 372 26.67 -27.55 -20.69
N LYS A 373 27.21 -27.39 -21.90
CA LYS A 373 27.51 -28.50 -22.81
C LYS A 373 28.59 -29.41 -22.25
N ASP A 374 29.65 -28.86 -21.68
CA ASP A 374 30.75 -29.65 -21.12
C ASP A 374 30.23 -30.55 -20.00
N LEU A 375 29.38 -30.01 -19.13
CA LEU A 375 28.75 -30.76 -18.02
C LEU A 375 27.71 -31.80 -18.47
N ASP A 376 27.04 -31.59 -19.60
CA ASP A 376 26.08 -32.55 -20.18
C ASP A 376 26.82 -33.69 -20.91
N MET A 377 27.95 -33.38 -21.57
CA MET A 377 28.82 -34.38 -22.18
C MET A 377 29.44 -35.32 -21.14
N GLU A 378 29.85 -34.81 -19.98
CA GLU A 378 30.30 -35.63 -18.85
C GLU A 378 29.20 -36.59 -18.36
N LYS A 379 27.93 -36.15 -18.34
CA LYS A 379 26.78 -37.01 -18.00
C LYS A 379 26.62 -38.18 -18.98
N SER A 380 26.81 -37.94 -20.28
CA SER A 380 26.66 -39.00 -21.29
C SER A 380 27.76 -40.06 -21.25
N LYS A 381 28.88 -39.79 -20.56
CA LYS A 381 30.03 -40.70 -20.43
C LYS A 381 30.00 -41.53 -19.14
N SER A 382 29.29 -41.07 -18.11
CA SER A 382 29.04 -41.79 -16.84
C SER A 382 27.79 -42.66 -16.94
#